data_AF-A0A6J7MPS0-F1
#
_entry.id   AF-A0A6J7MPS0-F1
#
_cell.length_a   1.000
_cell.length_b   1.000
_cell.length_c   1.000
_cell.angle_alpha   90.00
_cell.angle_beta   90.00
_cell.angle_gamma   90.00
#
_symmetry.space_group_name_H-M   'P 1'
#
loop_
_entity.id
_entity.type
_entity.pdbx_description
1 polymer ?
#
loop_
_entity_poly.entity_id
_entity_poly.type
_entity_poly.pdbx_seq_one_letter_code
_entity_poly.pdbx_strand_id
1 'polypeptide(L)' 'MQVPTLIGVSEIQARTLLIQAGFLVKIVDAIDATQPVGIVLAQAPDGGSVKTIGSSVTITINRAATN' A
#
# COMPACT_ATOMS: atom_id res chain seq x y z
N MET A 1 15.68 6.91 0.26
CA MET A 1 14.60 6.76 1.25
C MET A 1 14.16 5.32 1.28
N GLN A 2 13.88 4.80 2.46
CA GLN A 2 13.39 3.43 2.61
C GLN A 2 11.88 3.41 2.46
N VAL A 3 11.36 2.47 1.68
CA VAL A 3 9.93 2.25 1.51
C VAL A 3 9.37 1.64 2.80
N PRO A 4 8.33 2.21 3.41
CA PRO A 4 7.71 1.62 4.60
C PRO A 4 7.05 0.28 4.27
N THR A 5 6.97 -0.61 5.27
CA THR A 5 6.19 -1.85 5.16
C THR A 5 4.72 -1.53 5.45
N LEU A 6 3.89 -1.78 4.45
CA LEU A 6 2.47 -1.43 4.38
C LEU A 6 1.57 -2.66 4.34
N ILE A 7 2.12 -3.87 4.20
CA ILE A 7 1.33 -5.10 4.22
C ILE A 7 0.58 -5.21 5.56
N GLY A 8 -0.74 -5.41 5.49
CA GLY A 8 -1.61 -5.55 6.66
C GLY A 8 -2.05 -4.24 7.33
N VAL A 9 -1.56 -3.06 6.92
CA VAL A 9 -2.13 -1.78 7.38
C VAL A 9 -3.28 -1.31 6.49
N SER A 10 -4.08 -0.38 7.03
CA SER A 10 -5.19 0.22 6.29
C SER A 10 -4.71 1.10 5.13
N GLU A 11 -5.54 1.27 4.11
CA GLU A 11 -5.27 2.18 2.98
C GLU A 11 -4.88 3.59 3.45
N ILE A 12 -5.63 4.15 4.40
CA ILE A 12 -5.44 5.51 4.90
C ILE A 12 -4.06 5.64 5.56
N GLN A 13 -3.70 4.67 6.39
CA GLN A 13 -2.41 4.65 7.07
C GLN A 13 -1.27 4.45 6.08
N ALA A 14 -1.43 3.54 5.12
CA ALA A 14 -0.45 3.30 4.07
C ALA A 14 -0.19 4.55 3.21
N ARG A 15 -1.24 5.24 2.79
CA ARG A 15 -1.14 6.54 2.09
C ARG A 15 -0.39 7.56 2.93
N THR A 16 -0.74 7.69 4.20
CA THR A 16 -0.12 8.66 5.12
C THR A 16 1.38 8.41 5.26
N LEU A 17 1.78 7.15 5.49
CA LEU A 17 3.19 6.75 5.62
C LEU A 17 3.99 7.05 4.35
N LEU A 18 3.42 6.74 3.17
CA LEU A 18 4.08 7.00 1.89
C LEU A 18 4.24 8.50 1.63
N ILE A 19 3.20 9.30 1.87
CA ILE A 19 3.24 10.75 1.69
C ILE A 19 4.27 11.37 2.65
N GLN A 20 4.28 10.96 3.92
CA GLN A 20 5.27 11.42 4.91
C GLN A 20 6.70 11.05 4.52
N ALA A 21 6.89 9.89 3.90
CA ALA A 21 8.18 9.46 3.37
C ALA A 21 8.55 10.13 2.02
N GLY A 22 7.65 10.94 1.45
CA GLY A 22 7.88 11.65 0.18
C GLY A 22 7.72 10.78 -1.06
N PHE A 23 6.94 9.69 -0.99
CA PHE A 23 6.64 8.81 -2.12
C PHE A 23 5.26 9.10 -2.72
N LEU A 24 5.13 8.85 -4.02
CA LEU A 24 3.85 8.88 -4.70
C LEU A 24 3.10 7.57 -4.46
N VAL A 25 1.79 7.64 -4.21
CA VAL A 25 0.97 6.46 -3.93
C VAL A 25 0.20 6.06 -5.19
N LYS A 26 0.33 4.81 -5.60
CA LYS A 26 -0.53 4.18 -6.60
C LYS A 26 -1.37 3.11 -5.90
N ILE A 27 -2.67 3.11 -6.14
CA ILE A 27 -3.57 2.14 -5.53
C ILE A 27 -4.11 1.21 -6.60
N VAL A 28 -4.06 -0.08 -6.31
CA VAL A 28 -4.68 -1.14 -7.09
C VAL A 28 -5.68 -1.81 -6.17
N ASP A 29 -6.87 -2.05 -6.67
CA ASP A 29 -7.90 -2.76 -5.94
C ASP A 29 -7.83 -4.25 -6.27
N ALA A 30 -7.90 -5.10 -5.24
CA ALA A 30 -8.04 -6.54 -5.38
C ALA A 30 -9.08 -7.04 -4.39
N ILE A 31 -9.56 -8.27 -4.59
CA ILE A 31 -10.55 -8.89 -3.72
C ILE A 31 -9.95 -10.19 -3.19
N ASP A 32 -9.85 -10.28 -1.87
CA ASP A 32 -9.41 -11.46 -1.15
C ASP A 32 -10.38 -11.72 0.01
N ALA A 33 -11.16 -12.79 -0.12
CA ALA A 33 -12.13 -13.19 0.89
C ALA A 33 -11.48 -13.77 2.16
N THR A 34 -10.18 -14.09 2.12
CA THR A 34 -9.43 -14.60 3.28
C THR A 34 -8.86 -13.50 4.17
N GLN A 35 -8.89 -12.25 3.70
CA GLN A 35 -8.32 -11.09 4.37
C GLN A 35 -9.38 -10.05 4.70
N PRO A 36 -9.17 -9.22 5.73
CA PRO A 36 -10.06 -8.08 6.02
C PRO A 36 -10.20 -7.13 4.84
N VAL A 37 -11.35 -6.49 4.69
CA VAL A 37 -11.54 -5.43 3.69
C VAL A 37 -10.89 -4.14 4.18
N GLY A 38 -10.25 -3.40 3.27
CA GLY A 38 -9.62 -2.11 3.54
C GLY A 38 -8.16 -2.19 3.99
N ILE A 39 -7.57 -3.39 4.02
CA ILE A 39 -6.15 -3.58 4.29
C ILE A 39 -5.34 -3.72 3.00
N VAL A 40 -4.05 -3.43 3.09
CA VAL A 40 -3.08 -3.68 2.01
C VAL A 40 -2.73 -5.16 1.96
N LEU A 41 -3.03 -5.80 0.83
CA LEU A 41 -2.68 -7.18 0.53
C LEU A 41 -1.24 -7.33 0.02
N ALA A 42 -0.82 -6.37 -0.80
CA ALA A 42 0.48 -6.38 -1.44
C ALA A 42 1.00 -4.96 -1.64
N GLN A 43 2.31 -4.80 -1.74
CA GLN A 43 2.94 -3.54 -2.12
C GLN A 43 4.07 -3.81 -3.11
N ALA A 44 4.38 -2.84 -3.95
CA ALA A 44 5.50 -2.88 -4.87
C ALA A 44 6.06 -1.46 -5.03
N PRO A 45 7.35 -1.22 -4.74
CA PRO A 45 8.35 -2.16 -4.21
C PRO A 45 8.09 -2.62 -2.76
N ASP A 46 8.74 -3.73 -2.38
CA ASP A 46 8.62 -4.33 -1.05
C ASP A 46 9.07 -3.38 0.06
N GLY A 47 8.50 -3.56 1.25
CA GLY A 47 8.89 -2.82 2.45
C GLY A 47 10.38 -3.01 2.75
N GLY A 48 11.06 -1.93 3.13
CA GLY A 48 12.51 -1.93 3.30
C GLY A 48 13.31 -1.66 2.02
N SER A 49 12.67 -1.66 0.85
CA SER A 49 13.36 -1.32 -0.40
C SER A 49 13.81 0.13 -0.41
N VAL A 50 15.02 0.39 -0.92
CA VAL A 50 15.53 1.75 -1.06
C VAL A 50 15.07 2.34 -2.40
N LYS A 51 14.36 3.47 -2.34
CA LYS A 51 13.94 4.25 -3.50
C LYS A 51 14.26 5.73 -3.35
N THR A 52 14.27 6.43 -4.47
CA THR A 52 14.41 7.89 -4.51
C THR A 52 13.10 8.55 -4.08
N ILE A 53 13.20 9.69 -3.39
CA ILE A 53 12.04 10.52 -3.07
C ILE A 53 11.34 10.91 -4.37
N GLY A 54 10.00 10.90 -4.38
CA GLY A 54 9.18 11.09 -5.58
C GLY A 54 8.96 9.83 -6.40
N SER A 55 9.56 8.69 -6.04
CA SER A 55 9.21 7.40 -6.64
C SER A 55 7.77 7.01 -6.32
N SER A 56 7.11 6.30 -7.25
CA SER A 56 5.78 5.73 -7.01
C SER A 56 5.86 4.36 -6.35
N VAL A 57 5.10 4.17 -5.28
CA VAL A 57 4.85 2.89 -4.62
C VAL A 57 3.42 2.48 -4.89
N THR A 58 3.26 1.29 -5.46
CA THR A 58 1.97 0.67 -5.71
C THR A 58 1.55 -0.14 -4.49
N ILE A 59 0.34 0.06 -3.98
CA ILE A 59 -0.27 -0.73 -2.92
C ILE A 59 -1.55 -1.39 -3.46
N THR A 60 -1.72 -2.66 -3.15
CA THR A 60 -2.89 -3.45 -3.49
C THR A 60 -3.80 -3.50 -2.28
N ILE A 61 -5.00 -2.93 -2.38
CA ILE A 61 -5.96 -2.84 -1.29
C ILE A 61 -7.05 -3.89 -1.48
N ASN A 62 -7.37 -4.59 -0.40
CA ASN A 62 -8.49 -5.50 -0.38
C ASN A 62 -9.81 -4.71 -0.38
N ARG A 63 -10.64 -4.90 -1.40
CA ARG A 63 -11.99 -4.34 -1.48
C ARG A 63 -13.01 -5.41 -1.16
N ALA A 64 -14.13 -5.00 -0.56
CA ALA A 64 -15.29 -5.87 -0.48
C ALA A 64 -15.82 -6.10 -1.90
N ALA A 65 -16.11 -7.36 -2.24
CA ALA A 65 -17.04 -7.63 -3.32
C ALA A 65 -18.40 -7.08 -2.90
N THR A 66 -18.81 -5.95 -3.47
CA THR A 66 -20.19 -5.48 -3.36
C THR A 66 -21.07 -6.52 -4.04
N ASN A 67 -21.81 -7.28 -3.24
CA ASN A 67 -22.88 -8.19 -3.67
C ASN A 67 -24.14 -7.37 -3.97
#